data_AF-A0A838G9S1-F1
#
_entry.id   AF-A0A838G9S1-F1
#
_cell.length_a   1.000
_cell.length_b   1.000
_cell.length_c   1.000
_cell.angle_alpha   90.00
_cell.angle_beta   90.00
_cell.angle_gamma   90.00
#
_symmetry.space_group_name_H-M   'P 1'
#
loop_
_entity.id
_entity.type
_entity.pdbx_description
1 polymer ?
#
loop_
_entity_poly.entity_id
_entity_poly.type
_entity_poly.pdbx_seq_one_letter_code
_entity_poly.pdbx_strand_id
1 'polypeptide(L)'
;MAGDVASPDAAAVPRWVSFRDTLWRLVVSTVGTCFRNRVTGLAAEAAFFALLSLPPLVFALAGSIGYVFSSFSTRQVEQIRTSILEFSSRALTEPTVDAIVRPTLDDVLGPGRFDIISIGFILALWSGSRALNVFVDTITIMYGLGGHRGVVKTRMLSFGLYVMGLLTGVVTIPLVVAGPRLVDRIIPARADFLNELYWPTVLVLCICFLATLYHVSVPVRTSWRYNIPGAVLTMVFWIFGSYLLRWLLTVTAGESTSIYGPLASPIVVMLWLYVLSVAVLVGAAVNAAFDRLWPESETARARTEVIRTLRLRAMMSRLRRDQEEQKRFPDPADETVVLSQYDEGHEHDAQADALAEQVSHEELGRPAR
;
A
#
# COMPACT_ATOMS: atom_id res chain seq x y z
N MET A 1 37.60 -25.64 -48.59
CA MET A 1 37.80 -25.64 -47.13
C MET A 1 37.30 -24.28 -46.63
N ALA A 2 35.99 -24.04 -46.55
CA ALA A 2 35.03 -24.52 -45.55
C ALA A 2 35.35 -23.99 -44.15
N GLY A 3 34.53 -23.05 -43.67
CA GLY A 3 34.60 -22.50 -42.32
C GLY A 3 33.75 -21.25 -42.13
N ASP A 4 32.52 -21.24 -42.66
CA ASP A 4 31.53 -20.21 -42.35
C ASP A 4 30.89 -20.58 -40.99
N VAL A 5 31.13 -19.75 -39.97
CA VAL A 5 30.67 -20.00 -38.61
C VAL A 5 29.19 -19.63 -38.55
N ALA A 6 28.33 -20.64 -38.71
CA ALA A 6 26.90 -20.52 -38.50
C ALA A 6 26.64 -19.93 -37.11
N SER A 7 26.01 -18.76 -37.08
CA SER A 7 25.42 -18.18 -35.87
C SER A 7 24.35 -19.15 -35.37
N PRO A 8 24.27 -19.45 -34.07
CA PRO A 8 23.21 -20.29 -33.55
C PRO A 8 21.90 -19.55 -33.75
N ASP A 9 21.06 -20.13 -34.61
CA ASP A 9 19.69 -19.71 -34.85
C ASP A 9 19.02 -19.33 -33.54
N ALA A 10 18.62 -18.06 -33.45
CA ALA A 10 17.70 -17.59 -32.45
C ALA A 10 16.41 -18.39 -32.61
N ALA A 11 16.31 -19.51 -31.88
CA ALA A 11 15.17 -20.41 -31.89
C ALA A 11 13.91 -19.57 -31.65
N ALA A 12 13.15 -19.36 -32.74
CA ALA A 12 11.88 -18.66 -32.71
C ALA A 12 10.95 -19.44 -31.78
N VAL A 13 10.77 -18.91 -30.57
CA VAL A 13 9.91 -19.50 -29.55
C VAL A 13 8.49 -19.64 -30.12
N PRO A 14 7.87 -20.83 -30.12
CA PRO A 14 6.59 -21.04 -30.79
C PRO A 14 5.50 -20.16 -30.16
N ARG A 15 4.96 -19.23 -30.96
CA ARG A 15 3.99 -18.18 -30.58
C ARG A 15 2.58 -18.68 -30.25
N TRP A 16 2.37 -19.99 -30.13
CA TRP A 16 1.06 -20.61 -29.94
C TRP A 16 1.04 -21.46 -28.67
N VAL A 17 1.27 -20.82 -27.52
CA VAL A 17 0.76 -21.38 -26.26
C VAL A 17 -0.76 -21.25 -26.33
N SER A 18 -1.50 -22.35 -26.18
CA SER A 18 -2.96 -22.33 -26.16
C SER A 18 -3.44 -21.25 -25.19
N PHE A 19 -4.45 -20.46 -25.58
CA PHE A 19 -5.06 -19.42 -24.74
C PHE A 19 -5.36 -19.94 -23.32
N ARG A 20 -5.79 -21.21 -23.23
CA ARG A 20 -6.04 -21.91 -21.96
C ARG A 20 -4.80 -22.02 -21.09
N ASP A 21 -3.66 -22.39 -21.66
CA ASP A 21 -2.41 -22.59 -20.90
C ASP A 21 -1.85 -21.25 -20.43
N THR A 22 -2.01 -20.21 -21.25
CA THR A 22 -1.66 -18.84 -20.90
C THR A 22 -2.52 -18.32 -19.75
N LEU A 23 -3.84 -18.52 -19.83
CA LEU A 23 -4.78 -18.15 -18.78
C LEU A 23 -4.50 -18.93 -17.49
N TRP A 24 -4.25 -20.24 -17.59
CA TRP A 24 -3.91 -21.09 -16.45
C TRP A 24 -2.62 -20.62 -15.76
N ARG A 25 -1.57 -20.31 -16.53
CA ARG A 25 -0.33 -19.75 -16.00
C ARG A 25 -0.57 -18.42 -15.29
N LEU A 26 -1.40 -17.56 -15.84
CA LEU A 26 -1.76 -16.28 -15.21
C LEU A 26 -2.46 -16.53 -13.87
N VAL A 27 -3.50 -17.38 -13.85
CA VAL A 27 -4.24 -17.73 -12.62
C VAL A 27 -3.32 -18.32 -11.56
N VAL A 28 -2.51 -19.33 -11.90
CA VAL A 28 -1.57 -19.96 -10.96
C VAL A 28 -0.53 -18.96 -10.44
N SER A 29 -0.01 -18.10 -11.32
CA SER A 29 0.95 -17.06 -10.95
C SER A 29 0.33 -16.01 -10.02
N THR A 30 -0.90 -15.59 -10.29
CA THR A 30 -1.67 -14.66 -9.45
C THR A 30 -1.95 -15.27 -8.09
N VAL A 31 -2.51 -16.48 -8.04
CA VAL A 31 -2.81 -17.19 -6.79
C VAL A 31 -1.54 -17.35 -5.95
N GLY A 32 -0.45 -17.82 -6.56
CA GLY A 32 0.85 -17.92 -5.88
C GLY A 32 1.37 -16.56 -5.38
N THR A 33 1.14 -15.48 -6.12
CA THR A 33 1.49 -14.11 -5.70
C THR A 33 0.64 -13.63 -4.53
N CYS A 34 -0.66 -13.96 -4.51
CA CYS A 34 -1.54 -13.63 -3.40
C CYS A 34 -1.13 -14.34 -2.10
N PHE A 35 -0.85 -15.63 -2.16
CA PHE A 35 -0.42 -16.40 -0.98
C PHE A 35 0.96 -15.96 -0.46
N ARG A 36 1.96 -15.81 -1.35
CA ARG A 36 3.32 -15.37 -0.96
C ARG A 36 3.33 -14.02 -0.26
N ASN A 37 2.46 -13.10 -0.69
CA ASN A 37 2.40 -11.75 -0.14
C ASN A 37 1.32 -11.58 0.95
N ARG A 38 0.74 -12.69 1.46
CA ARG A 38 -0.26 -12.66 2.54
C ARG A 38 -1.42 -11.67 2.24
N VAL A 39 -1.90 -11.66 1.00
CA VAL A 39 -2.90 -10.69 0.51
C VAL A 39 -4.13 -10.61 1.40
N THR A 40 -4.61 -11.75 1.89
CA THR A 40 -5.78 -11.80 2.79
C THR A 40 -5.51 -11.09 4.12
N GLY A 41 -4.31 -11.18 4.68
CA GLY A 41 -3.95 -10.48 5.90
C GLY A 41 -3.80 -8.97 5.69
N LEU A 42 -3.14 -8.57 4.60
CA LEU A 42 -2.97 -7.16 4.25
C LEU A 42 -4.30 -6.50 3.85
N ALA A 43 -5.20 -7.24 3.21
CA ALA A 43 -6.56 -6.78 2.96
C ALA A 43 -7.33 -6.50 4.26
N ALA A 44 -7.16 -7.34 5.29
CA ALA A 44 -7.76 -7.11 6.61
C ALA A 44 -7.17 -5.86 7.28
N GLU A 45 -5.85 -5.65 7.19
CA GLU A 45 -5.21 -4.42 7.69
C GLU A 45 -5.78 -3.18 6.99
N ALA A 46 -5.87 -3.19 5.66
CA ALA A 46 -6.43 -2.08 4.90
C ALA A 46 -7.89 -1.81 5.26
N ALA A 47 -8.72 -2.84 5.36
CA ALA A 47 -10.13 -2.74 5.72
C ALA A 47 -10.33 -2.19 7.14
N PHE A 48 -9.52 -2.64 8.10
CA PHE A 48 -9.55 -2.15 9.48
C PHE A 48 -9.24 -0.65 9.55
N PHE A 49 -8.15 -0.20 8.93
CA PHE A 49 -7.79 1.22 8.93
C PHE A 49 -8.78 2.08 8.13
N ALA A 50 -9.38 1.54 7.06
CA ALA A 50 -10.46 2.20 6.34
C ALA A 50 -11.71 2.36 7.23
N LEU A 51 -12.11 1.31 7.95
CA LEU A 51 -13.25 1.36 8.88
C LEU A 51 -13.03 2.39 9.98
N LEU A 52 -11.84 2.41 10.58
CA LEU A 52 -11.48 3.40 11.61
C LEU A 52 -11.53 4.84 11.11
N SER A 53 -11.26 5.08 9.82
CA SER A 53 -11.37 6.43 9.26
C SER A 53 -12.80 6.87 8.97
N LEU A 54 -13.75 5.94 8.83
CA LEU A 54 -15.09 6.27 8.34
C LEU A 54 -15.87 7.21 9.27
N PRO A 55 -16.10 6.91 10.57
CA PRO A 55 -16.92 7.78 11.40
C PRO A 55 -16.38 9.21 11.48
N PRO A 56 -15.10 9.44 11.86
CA PRO A 56 -14.62 10.82 11.98
C PRO A 56 -14.56 11.55 10.64
N LEU A 57 -14.37 10.85 9.51
CA LEU A 57 -14.45 11.45 8.18
C LEU A 57 -15.87 11.89 7.85
N VAL A 58 -16.88 11.08 8.16
CA VAL A 58 -18.30 11.45 7.98
C VAL A 58 -18.64 12.67 8.81
N PHE A 59 -18.26 12.69 10.09
CA PHE A 59 -18.45 13.84 10.97
C PHE A 59 -17.71 15.08 10.47
N ALA A 60 -16.47 14.93 10.00
CA ALA A 60 -15.69 16.05 9.47
C ALA A 60 -16.28 16.61 8.18
N LEU A 61 -16.71 15.76 7.24
CA LEU A 61 -17.36 16.20 6.01
C LEU A 61 -18.68 16.90 6.31
N ALA A 62 -19.49 16.32 7.19
CA ALA A 62 -20.77 16.90 7.60
C ALA A 62 -20.59 18.21 8.39
N GLY A 63 -19.56 18.31 9.23
CA GLY A 63 -19.18 19.54 9.94
C GLY A 63 -18.59 20.61 9.02
N SER A 64 -17.85 20.21 7.98
CA SER A 64 -17.34 21.12 6.93
C SER A 64 -18.50 21.74 6.16
N ILE A 65 -19.47 20.90 5.80
CA ILE A 65 -20.79 21.28 5.29
C ILE A 65 -21.42 22.27 6.27
N GLY A 66 -21.60 21.94 7.53
CA GLY A 66 -22.17 22.82 8.56
C GLY A 66 -21.45 24.17 8.69
N TYR A 67 -20.12 24.21 8.58
CA TYR A 67 -19.34 25.45 8.59
C TYR A 67 -19.57 26.30 7.33
N VAL A 68 -19.52 25.69 6.15
CA VAL A 68 -19.88 26.37 4.89
C VAL A 68 -21.33 26.86 4.95
N PHE A 69 -22.23 26.05 5.51
CA PHE A 69 -23.66 26.34 5.68
C PHE A 69 -24.00 27.26 6.86
N SER A 70 -23.08 27.52 7.79
CA SER A 70 -23.25 28.54 8.84
C SER A 70 -23.21 29.95 8.25
N SER A 71 -22.69 30.10 7.03
CA SER A 71 -22.84 31.31 6.20
C SER A 71 -24.20 31.38 5.48
N PHE A 72 -25.03 30.33 5.57
CA PHE A 72 -26.37 30.24 4.98
C PHE A 72 -27.45 30.40 6.06
N SER A 73 -28.65 30.83 5.68
CA SER A 73 -29.74 31.10 6.62
C SER A 73 -30.24 29.83 7.32
N THR A 74 -30.71 29.91 8.57
CA THR A 74 -31.23 28.78 9.38
C THR A 74 -32.27 27.93 8.64
N ARG A 75 -33.06 28.54 7.73
CA ARG A 75 -34.05 27.83 6.89
C ARG A 75 -33.41 26.89 5.86
N GLN A 76 -32.26 27.24 5.29
CA GLN A 76 -31.55 26.41 4.30
C GLN A 76 -30.90 25.20 4.97
N VAL A 77 -30.36 25.38 6.18
CA VAL A 77 -29.81 24.28 6.99
C VAL A 77 -30.91 23.27 7.33
N GLU A 78 -32.09 23.74 7.76
CA GLU A 78 -33.19 22.85 8.10
C GLU A 78 -33.74 22.12 6.86
N GLN A 79 -33.85 22.78 5.70
CA GLN A 79 -34.26 22.15 4.44
C GLN A 79 -33.29 21.05 3.98
N ILE A 80 -31.99 21.26 4.15
CA ILE A 80 -30.97 20.25 3.84
C ILE A 80 -31.04 19.10 4.84
N ARG A 81 -31.21 19.39 6.14
CA ARG A 81 -31.42 18.37 7.18
C ARG A 81 -32.62 17.49 6.86
N THR A 82 -33.75 18.09 6.50
CA THR A 82 -34.94 17.32 6.10
C THR A 82 -34.69 16.50 4.83
N SER A 83 -33.99 17.07 3.85
CA SER A 83 -33.64 16.36 2.60
C SER A 83 -32.71 15.17 2.85
N ILE A 84 -31.73 15.29 3.75
CA ILE A 84 -30.81 14.20 4.11
C ILE A 84 -31.56 13.11 4.88
N LEU A 85 -32.41 13.48 5.85
CA LEU A 85 -33.23 12.52 6.59
C LEU A 85 -34.21 11.79 5.68
N GLU A 86 -34.85 12.50 4.76
CA GLU A 86 -35.76 11.93 3.77
C GLU A 86 -35.05 11.04 2.76
N PHE A 87 -33.84 11.41 2.32
CA PHE A 87 -33.02 10.55 1.48
C PHE A 87 -32.56 9.30 2.23
N SER A 88 -32.18 9.46 3.49
CA SER A 88 -31.71 8.37 4.34
C SER A 88 -32.85 7.40 4.68
N SER A 89 -34.07 7.86 4.92
CA SER A 89 -35.25 7.00 5.15
C SER A 89 -35.72 6.25 3.90
N ARG A 90 -35.34 6.73 2.71
CA ARG A 90 -35.57 6.03 1.44
C ARG A 90 -34.46 5.04 1.10
N ALA A 91 -33.24 5.27 1.59
CA ALA A 91 -32.07 4.44 1.30
C ALA A 91 -31.75 3.41 2.41
N LEU A 92 -32.19 3.66 3.64
CA LEU A 92 -31.91 2.88 4.84
C LEU A 92 -33.21 2.53 5.57
N THR A 93 -33.14 1.51 6.41
CA THR A 93 -34.23 1.10 7.32
C THR A 93 -34.49 2.16 8.41
N GLU A 94 -35.76 2.35 8.79
CA GLU A 94 -36.19 3.31 9.83
C GLU A 94 -35.34 3.27 11.11
N PRO A 95 -35.05 2.10 11.71
CA PRO A 95 -34.19 2.00 12.90
C PRO A 95 -32.78 2.54 12.66
N THR A 96 -32.23 2.41 11.45
CA THR A 96 -30.91 2.92 11.09
C THR A 96 -30.91 4.44 10.99
N VAL A 97 -31.99 5.02 10.47
CA VAL A 97 -32.12 6.48 10.35
C VAL A 97 -32.24 7.11 11.74
N ASP A 98 -33.10 6.58 12.60
CA ASP A 98 -33.33 7.18 13.91
C ASP A 98 -32.22 6.87 14.93
N ALA A 99 -31.56 5.72 14.86
CA ALA A 99 -30.49 5.36 15.80
C ALA A 99 -29.10 5.88 15.39
N ILE A 100 -28.87 6.15 14.10
CA ILE A 100 -27.54 6.50 13.58
C ILE A 100 -27.56 7.85 12.85
N VAL A 101 -28.43 8.02 11.85
CA VAL A 101 -28.39 9.19 10.97
C VAL A 101 -28.84 10.46 11.68
N ARG A 102 -29.96 10.41 12.40
CA ARG A 102 -30.54 11.57 13.10
C ARG A 102 -29.63 12.08 14.23
N PRO A 103 -29.11 11.24 15.15
CA PRO A 103 -28.17 11.70 16.18
C PRO A 103 -26.87 12.26 15.58
N THR A 104 -26.36 11.62 14.52
CA THR A 104 -25.16 12.10 13.81
C THR A 104 -25.39 13.49 13.20
N LEU A 105 -26.56 13.73 12.58
CA LEU A 105 -26.92 15.04 12.03
C LEU A 105 -27.06 16.10 13.13
N ASP A 106 -27.66 15.74 14.27
CA ASP A 106 -27.88 16.67 15.38
C ASP A 106 -26.57 17.03 16.08
N ASP A 107 -25.66 16.06 16.25
CA ASP A 107 -24.32 16.28 16.79
C ASP A 107 -23.45 17.14 15.86
N VAL A 108 -23.68 17.07 14.53
CA VAL A 108 -22.94 17.83 13.53
C VAL A 108 -23.48 19.24 13.32
N LEU A 109 -24.82 19.38 13.24
CA LEU A 109 -25.49 20.65 12.94
C LEU A 109 -25.78 21.49 14.19
N GLY A 110 -25.67 20.89 15.38
CA GLY A 110 -25.75 21.60 16.66
C GLY A 110 -24.52 22.47 16.97
N PRO A 111 -24.46 23.12 18.15
CA PRO A 111 -23.30 23.87 18.60
C PRO A 111 -22.11 22.93 18.82
N GLY A 112 -21.36 22.70 17.74
CA GLY A 112 -20.35 21.64 17.66
C GLY A 112 -19.14 21.89 18.56
N ARG A 113 -18.65 20.81 19.18
CA ARG A 113 -17.33 20.77 19.82
C ARG A 113 -16.26 20.66 18.72
N PHE A 114 -15.91 21.80 18.12
CA PHE A 114 -14.93 21.91 17.03
C PHE A 114 -13.62 21.16 17.30
N ASP A 115 -13.19 21.10 18.56
CA ASP A 115 -11.99 20.38 19.00
C ASP A 115 -12.07 18.87 18.69
N ILE A 116 -13.23 18.25 18.91
CA ILE A 116 -13.44 16.82 18.67
C ILE A 116 -13.48 16.52 17.17
N ILE A 117 -14.17 17.37 16.40
CA ILE A 117 -14.27 17.20 14.94
C ILE A 117 -12.88 17.32 14.31
N SER A 118 -12.08 18.28 14.76
CA SER A 118 -10.72 18.50 14.24
C SER A 118 -9.77 17.35 14.58
N ILE A 119 -9.77 16.88 15.84
CA ILE A 119 -8.95 15.72 16.26
C ILE A 119 -9.40 14.46 15.53
N GLY A 120 -10.72 14.24 15.43
CA GLY A 120 -11.30 13.13 14.69
C GLY A 120 -10.90 13.14 13.22
N PHE A 121 -10.95 14.30 12.57
CA PHE A 121 -10.54 14.46 11.18
C PHE A 121 -9.07 14.09 10.95
N ILE A 122 -8.16 14.56 11.82
CA ILE A 122 -6.73 14.21 11.75
C ILE A 122 -6.54 12.70 11.92
N LEU A 123 -7.23 12.08 12.88
CA LEU A 123 -7.17 10.64 13.10
C LEU A 123 -7.73 9.85 11.90
N ALA A 124 -8.83 10.29 11.30
CA ALA A 124 -9.37 9.68 10.09
C ALA A 124 -8.44 9.82 8.90
N LEU A 125 -7.81 10.98 8.73
CA LEU A 125 -6.85 11.23 7.67
C LEU A 125 -5.60 10.36 7.82
N TRP A 126 -5.10 10.23 9.05
CA TRP A 126 -4.01 9.32 9.38
C TRP A 126 -4.40 7.85 9.11
N SER A 127 -5.54 7.41 9.63
CA SER A 127 -6.01 6.03 9.48
C SER A 127 -6.27 5.67 8.01
N GLY A 128 -6.97 6.52 7.28
CA GLY A 128 -7.24 6.31 5.86
C GLY A 128 -5.97 6.32 5.01
N SER A 129 -5.03 7.24 5.26
CA SER A 129 -3.72 7.22 4.59
C SER A 129 -2.93 5.94 4.87
N ARG A 130 -3.13 5.33 6.05
CA ARG A 130 -2.52 4.05 6.40
C ARG A 130 -3.15 2.89 5.63
N ALA A 131 -4.46 2.86 5.44
CA ALA A 131 -5.11 1.89 4.56
C ALA A 131 -4.56 1.97 3.12
N LEU A 132 -4.41 3.19 2.58
CA LEU A 132 -3.83 3.39 1.25
C LEU A 132 -2.36 2.97 1.18
N ASN A 133 -1.60 3.19 2.26
CA ASN A 133 -0.21 2.74 2.34
C ASN A 133 -0.09 1.22 2.26
N VAL A 134 -1.03 0.47 2.83
CA VAL A 134 -1.06 -0.99 2.69
C VAL A 134 -1.22 -1.37 1.22
N PHE A 135 -2.12 -0.73 0.47
CA PHE A 135 -2.25 -1.01 -0.96
C PHE A 135 -0.96 -0.66 -1.73
N VAL A 136 -0.45 0.56 -1.59
CA VAL A 136 0.73 1.04 -2.32
C VAL A 136 1.95 0.16 -2.06
N ASP A 137 2.21 -0.16 -0.81
CA ASP A 137 3.37 -0.97 -0.41
C ASP A 137 3.22 -2.43 -0.89
N THR A 138 2.04 -3.02 -0.70
CA THR A 138 1.76 -4.39 -1.16
C THR A 138 1.89 -4.52 -2.68
N ILE A 139 1.34 -3.57 -3.43
CA ILE A 139 1.48 -3.53 -4.90
C ILE A 139 2.97 -3.45 -5.26
N THR A 140 3.71 -2.54 -4.65
CA THR A 140 5.15 -2.38 -4.89
C THR A 140 5.93 -3.68 -4.63
N ILE A 141 5.60 -4.40 -3.56
CA ILE A 141 6.19 -5.69 -3.20
C ILE A 141 5.82 -6.78 -4.20
N MET A 142 4.56 -6.84 -4.67
CA MET A 142 4.11 -7.81 -5.67
C MET A 142 4.91 -7.70 -6.99
N TYR A 143 5.27 -6.48 -7.38
CA TYR A 143 6.13 -6.22 -8.53
C TYR A 143 7.62 -6.53 -8.28
N GLY A 144 8.00 -6.85 -7.04
CA GLY A 144 9.39 -7.12 -6.65
C GLY A 144 10.22 -5.86 -6.43
N LEU A 145 9.57 -4.71 -6.24
CA LEU A 145 10.21 -3.41 -6.08
C LEU A 145 10.13 -2.90 -4.63
N GLY A 146 9.91 -3.81 -3.68
CA GLY A 146 9.83 -3.50 -2.25
C GLY A 146 11.03 -2.70 -1.78
N GLY A 147 10.78 -1.58 -1.08
CA GLY A 147 11.83 -0.71 -0.56
C GLY A 147 12.50 0.23 -1.57
N HIS A 148 12.16 0.18 -2.87
CA HIS A 148 12.79 1.03 -3.89
C HIS A 148 12.52 2.53 -3.68
N ARG A 149 11.29 2.89 -3.28
CA ARG A 149 10.88 4.30 -3.08
C ARG A 149 11.28 4.86 -1.70
N GLY A 150 11.58 3.99 -0.72
CA GLY A 150 11.78 4.36 0.69
C GLY A 150 10.47 4.66 1.43
N VAL A 151 10.52 4.62 2.77
CA VAL A 151 9.32 4.68 3.63
C VAL A 151 8.62 6.05 3.56
N VAL A 152 9.38 7.15 3.64
CA VAL A 152 8.82 8.51 3.68
C VAL A 152 8.07 8.86 2.39
N LYS A 153 8.70 8.62 1.23
CA LYS A 153 8.07 8.90 -0.08
C LYS A 153 6.84 8.02 -0.30
N THR A 154 6.87 6.76 0.14
CA THR A 154 5.71 5.85 0.08
C THR A 154 4.55 6.36 0.94
N ARG A 155 4.84 6.87 2.14
CA ARG A 155 3.84 7.48 3.02
C ARG A 155 3.21 8.74 2.45
N MET A 156 4.03 9.66 1.91
CA MET A 156 3.53 10.87 1.26
C MET A 156 2.66 10.57 0.04
N LEU A 157 3.06 9.58 -0.76
CA LEU A 157 2.27 9.13 -1.90
C LEU A 157 0.92 8.56 -1.47
N SER A 158 0.92 7.73 -0.43
CA SER A 158 -0.29 7.10 0.11
C SER A 158 -1.27 8.13 0.67
N PHE A 159 -0.75 9.15 1.34
CA PHE A 159 -1.53 10.29 1.79
C PHE A 159 -2.14 11.07 0.61
N GLY A 160 -1.34 11.38 -0.43
CA GLY A 160 -1.83 12.07 -1.63
C GLY A 160 -2.90 11.27 -2.37
N LEU A 161 -2.71 9.95 -2.53
CA LEU A 161 -3.72 9.05 -3.10
C LEU A 161 -4.98 8.96 -2.25
N TYR A 162 -4.85 9.01 -0.92
CA TYR A 162 -6.01 9.06 -0.04
C TYR A 162 -6.81 10.35 -0.22
N VAL A 163 -6.16 11.51 -0.25
CA VAL A 163 -6.83 12.80 -0.52
C VAL A 163 -7.49 12.81 -1.91
N MET A 164 -6.80 12.32 -2.94
CA MET A 164 -7.37 12.17 -4.28
C MET A 164 -8.58 11.20 -4.27
N GLY A 165 -8.48 10.11 -3.52
CA GLY A 165 -9.58 9.16 -3.31
C GLY A 165 -10.78 9.79 -2.61
N LEU A 166 -10.56 10.64 -1.61
CA LEU A 166 -11.62 11.42 -0.96
C LEU A 166 -12.30 12.36 -1.96
N LEU A 167 -11.55 13.13 -2.73
CA LEU A 167 -12.10 14.05 -3.75
C LEU A 167 -12.91 13.29 -4.81
N THR A 168 -12.37 12.17 -5.30
CA THR A 168 -13.07 11.31 -6.26
C THR A 168 -14.32 10.68 -5.62
N GLY A 169 -14.24 10.28 -4.36
CA GLY A 169 -15.34 9.70 -3.59
C GLY A 169 -16.48 10.68 -3.35
N VAL A 170 -16.18 11.95 -3.04
CA VAL A 170 -17.19 13.02 -2.89
C VAL A 170 -18.03 13.19 -4.16
N VAL A 171 -17.46 12.95 -5.34
CA VAL A 171 -18.19 12.99 -6.62
C VAL A 171 -18.87 11.65 -6.93
N THR A 172 -18.15 10.54 -6.76
CA THR A 172 -18.59 9.22 -7.23
C THR A 172 -19.64 8.61 -6.33
N ILE A 173 -19.55 8.76 -5.00
CA ILE A 173 -20.49 8.16 -4.05
C ILE A 173 -21.91 8.72 -4.26
N PRO A 174 -22.15 10.04 -4.32
CA PRO A 174 -23.48 10.57 -4.63
C PRO A 174 -23.99 10.09 -5.99
N LEU A 175 -23.11 9.99 -6.99
CA LEU A 175 -23.49 9.42 -8.29
C LEU A 175 -23.99 7.96 -8.12
N VAL A 176 -23.22 7.10 -7.47
CA VAL A 176 -23.63 5.70 -7.29
C VAL A 176 -24.96 5.59 -6.50
N VAL A 177 -25.13 6.40 -5.46
CA VAL A 177 -26.30 6.30 -4.56
C VAL A 177 -27.55 6.93 -5.16
N ALA A 178 -27.43 8.08 -5.86
CA ALA A 178 -28.59 8.73 -6.48
C ALA A 178 -29.07 8.01 -7.75
N GLY A 179 -28.16 7.33 -8.46
CA GLY A 179 -28.46 6.65 -9.72
C GLY A 179 -28.87 7.62 -10.85
N PRO A 180 -29.43 7.10 -11.95
CA PRO A 180 -29.86 7.92 -13.11
C PRO A 180 -30.88 9.02 -12.75
N ARG A 181 -31.61 8.86 -11.64
CA ARG A 181 -32.62 9.83 -11.17
C ARG A 181 -32.06 11.22 -10.84
N LEU A 182 -30.75 11.33 -10.57
CA LEU A 182 -30.10 12.63 -10.39
C LEU A 182 -30.05 13.41 -11.72
N VAL A 183 -29.89 12.70 -12.82
CA VAL A 183 -29.81 13.24 -14.19
C VAL A 183 -31.20 13.69 -14.65
N ASP A 184 -32.25 12.93 -14.33
CA ASP A 184 -33.66 13.26 -14.67
C ASP A 184 -34.13 14.62 -14.13
N ARG A 185 -33.53 15.10 -13.03
CA ARG A 185 -33.91 16.37 -12.39
C ARG A 185 -33.23 17.59 -13.00
N ILE A 186 -32.12 17.37 -13.72
CA ILE A 186 -31.24 18.43 -14.26
C ILE A 186 -31.30 18.46 -15.78
N ILE A 187 -31.53 17.31 -16.43
CA ILE A 187 -31.47 17.14 -17.87
C ILE A 187 -32.89 17.07 -18.46
N PRO A 188 -33.20 17.83 -19.54
CA PRO A 188 -34.50 17.75 -20.21
C PRO A 188 -34.78 16.35 -20.78
N ALA A 189 -36.04 15.93 -20.79
CA ALA A 189 -36.55 14.64 -21.30
C ALA A 189 -36.20 14.27 -22.77
N ARG A 190 -35.41 15.10 -23.48
CA ARG A 190 -34.90 14.81 -24.83
C ARG A 190 -33.53 14.14 -24.83
N ALA A 191 -32.89 13.96 -23.67
CA ALA A 191 -31.56 13.35 -23.56
C ALA A 191 -31.55 12.09 -22.68
N ASP A 192 -32.59 11.26 -22.77
CA ASP A 192 -32.71 9.98 -22.05
C ASP A 192 -31.53 9.03 -22.31
N PHE A 193 -30.85 9.13 -23.45
CA PHE A 193 -29.62 8.37 -23.74
C PHE A 193 -28.49 8.65 -22.72
N LEU A 194 -28.49 9.81 -22.05
CA LEU A 194 -27.52 10.13 -21.00
C LEU A 194 -27.72 9.29 -19.73
N ASN A 195 -28.94 8.81 -19.47
CA ASN A 195 -29.21 7.88 -18.38
C ASN A 195 -28.59 6.50 -18.63
N GLU A 196 -28.57 6.05 -19.89
CA GLU A 196 -27.91 4.80 -20.28
C GLU A 196 -26.39 4.91 -20.14
N LEU A 197 -25.82 6.10 -20.38
CA LEU A 197 -24.38 6.36 -20.24
C LEU A 197 -23.93 6.56 -18.78
N TYR A 198 -24.88 6.68 -17.85
CA TYR A 198 -24.61 6.95 -16.44
C TYR A 198 -23.73 5.88 -15.79
N TRP A 199 -24.18 4.62 -15.84
CA TRP A 199 -23.47 3.49 -15.26
C TRP A 199 -22.11 3.23 -15.92
N PRO A 200 -21.98 3.27 -17.27
CA PRO A 200 -20.68 3.25 -17.94
C PRO A 200 -19.74 4.36 -17.46
N THR A 201 -20.24 5.60 -17.28
CA THR A 201 -19.42 6.74 -16.82
C THR A 201 -18.88 6.51 -15.42
N VAL A 202 -19.73 6.08 -14.49
CA VAL A 202 -19.33 5.74 -13.12
C VAL A 202 -18.30 4.61 -13.13
N LEU A 203 -18.53 3.58 -13.94
CA LEU A 203 -17.65 2.42 -14.03
C LEU A 203 -16.29 2.78 -14.63
N VAL A 204 -16.26 3.63 -15.67
CA VAL A 204 -15.01 4.19 -16.23
C VAL A 204 -14.29 5.03 -15.20
N LEU A 205 -14.98 5.88 -14.43
CA LEU A 205 -14.36 6.70 -13.40
C LEU A 205 -13.70 5.82 -12.31
N CYS A 206 -14.39 4.78 -11.85
CA CYS A 206 -13.83 3.80 -10.92
C CYS A 206 -12.61 3.08 -11.52
N ILE A 207 -12.70 2.56 -12.75
CA ILE A 207 -11.57 1.91 -13.42
C ILE A 207 -10.38 2.85 -13.56
N CYS A 208 -10.62 4.12 -13.92
CA CYS A 208 -9.58 5.13 -14.03
C CYS A 208 -8.89 5.39 -12.68
N PHE A 209 -9.66 5.47 -11.60
CA PHE A 209 -9.12 5.59 -10.24
C PHE A 209 -8.26 4.38 -9.87
N LEU A 210 -8.75 3.15 -10.08
CA LEU A 210 -8.01 1.93 -9.78
C LEU A 210 -6.75 1.77 -10.64
N ALA A 211 -6.84 2.05 -11.95
CA ALA A 211 -5.69 2.02 -12.84
C ALA A 211 -4.64 3.05 -12.42
N THR A 212 -5.06 4.23 -11.96
CA THR A 212 -4.18 5.25 -11.40
C THR A 212 -3.53 4.78 -10.10
N LEU A 213 -4.29 4.19 -9.18
CA LEU A 213 -3.77 3.58 -7.96
C LEU A 213 -2.67 2.56 -8.29
N TYR A 214 -2.90 1.66 -9.23
CA TYR A 214 -1.92 0.64 -9.64
C TYR A 214 -0.70 1.24 -10.32
N HIS A 215 -0.90 2.13 -11.28
CA HIS A 215 0.18 2.77 -12.01
C HIS A 215 1.10 3.57 -11.08
N VAL A 216 0.52 4.40 -10.21
CA VAL A 216 1.26 5.26 -9.29
C VAL A 216 1.91 4.47 -8.16
N SER A 217 1.32 3.33 -7.76
CA SER A 217 1.93 2.47 -6.75
C SER A 217 3.28 1.92 -7.20
N VAL A 218 3.43 1.58 -8.49
CA VAL A 218 4.69 1.10 -9.06
C VAL A 218 5.70 2.26 -9.17
N PRO A 219 6.91 2.15 -8.58
CA PRO A 219 7.89 3.25 -8.54
C PRO A 219 8.65 3.51 -9.83
N VAL A 220 8.25 2.87 -10.93
CA VAL A 220 8.82 3.05 -12.26
C VAL A 220 7.76 3.43 -13.26
N ARG A 221 8.16 4.12 -14.33
CA ARG A 221 7.25 4.59 -15.38
C ARG A 221 6.80 3.40 -16.22
N THR A 222 5.60 2.90 -15.93
CA THR A 222 4.90 1.89 -16.73
C THR A 222 3.87 2.53 -17.64
N SER A 223 3.45 1.85 -18.70
CA SER A 223 2.30 2.34 -19.48
C SER A 223 1.01 2.27 -18.65
N TRP A 224 0.28 3.37 -18.47
CA TRP A 224 -0.95 3.40 -17.65
C TRP A 224 -1.97 2.33 -18.09
N ARG A 225 -2.13 2.13 -19.41
CA ARG A 225 -3.00 1.11 -20.02
C ARG A 225 -2.70 -0.33 -19.59
N TYR A 226 -1.46 -0.60 -19.16
CA TYR A 226 -1.05 -1.93 -18.68
C TYR A 226 -1.77 -2.32 -17.38
N ASN A 227 -2.31 -1.35 -16.65
CA ASN A 227 -2.98 -1.56 -15.38
C ASN A 227 -4.50 -1.78 -15.51
N ILE A 228 -5.07 -1.55 -16.70
CA ILE A 228 -6.51 -1.67 -16.96
C ILE A 228 -7.03 -3.09 -16.73
N PRO A 229 -6.36 -4.19 -17.16
CA PRO A 229 -6.88 -5.54 -16.97
C PRO A 229 -7.14 -5.88 -15.49
N GLY A 230 -6.20 -5.54 -14.61
CA GLY A 230 -6.37 -5.71 -13.16
C GLY A 230 -7.46 -4.80 -12.58
N ALA A 231 -7.60 -3.56 -13.07
CA ALA A 231 -8.64 -2.64 -12.62
C ALA A 231 -10.04 -3.15 -12.97
N VAL A 232 -10.23 -3.66 -14.19
CA VAL A 232 -11.47 -4.32 -14.63
C VAL A 232 -11.74 -5.55 -13.78
N LEU A 233 -10.73 -6.39 -13.54
CA LEU A 233 -10.90 -7.60 -12.74
C LEU A 233 -11.27 -7.27 -11.28
N THR A 234 -10.67 -6.25 -10.69
CA THR A 234 -11.07 -5.77 -9.37
C THR A 234 -12.51 -5.30 -9.36
N MET A 235 -12.96 -4.57 -10.38
CA MET A 235 -14.35 -4.14 -10.49
C MET A 235 -15.29 -5.34 -10.50
N VAL A 236 -14.97 -6.38 -11.29
CA VAL A 236 -15.73 -7.63 -11.34
C VAL A 236 -15.78 -8.30 -9.97
N PHE A 237 -14.64 -8.47 -9.30
CA PHE A 237 -14.58 -9.09 -7.97
C PHE A 237 -15.27 -8.26 -6.89
N TRP A 238 -15.20 -6.94 -6.98
CA TRP A 238 -15.88 -6.05 -6.04
C TRP A 238 -17.40 -6.12 -6.19
N ILE A 239 -17.92 -6.08 -7.43
CA ILE A 239 -19.34 -6.25 -7.72
C ILE A 239 -19.80 -7.62 -7.23
N PHE A 240 -19.15 -8.69 -7.72
CA PHE A 240 -19.50 -10.06 -7.36
C PHE A 240 -19.42 -10.29 -5.85
N GLY A 241 -18.35 -9.82 -5.21
CA GLY A 241 -18.15 -9.92 -3.76
C GLY A 241 -19.20 -9.14 -2.97
N SER A 242 -19.62 -7.97 -3.46
CA SER A 242 -20.70 -7.19 -2.83
C SER A 242 -22.05 -7.90 -2.93
N TYR A 243 -22.36 -8.50 -4.09
CA TYR A 243 -23.55 -9.33 -4.25
C TYR A 243 -23.52 -10.58 -3.37
N LEU A 244 -22.38 -11.29 -3.34
CA LEU A 244 -22.20 -12.48 -2.52
C LEU A 244 -22.34 -12.16 -1.03
N LEU A 245 -21.74 -11.06 -0.58
CA LEU A 245 -21.88 -10.60 0.79
C LEU A 245 -23.33 -10.24 1.11
N ARG A 246 -24.02 -9.48 0.24
CA ARG A 246 -25.43 -9.15 0.42
C ARG A 246 -26.30 -10.41 0.51
N TRP A 247 -26.07 -11.38 -0.37
CA TRP A 247 -26.78 -12.66 -0.34
C TRP A 247 -26.53 -13.40 0.97
N LEU A 248 -25.27 -13.54 1.39
CA LEU A 248 -24.89 -14.20 2.64
C LEU A 248 -25.58 -13.55 3.85
N LEU A 249 -25.58 -12.21 3.90
CA LEU A 249 -26.25 -11.46 4.96
C LEU A 249 -27.77 -11.65 4.93
N THR A 250 -28.39 -11.69 3.75
CA THR A 250 -29.84 -11.87 3.62
C THR A 250 -30.27 -13.25 4.09
N VAL A 251 -29.51 -14.29 3.71
CA VAL A 251 -29.77 -15.69 4.12
C VAL A 251 -29.53 -15.87 5.63
N THR A 252 -28.50 -15.23 6.19
CA THR A 252 -28.14 -15.42 7.61
C THR A 252 -28.94 -14.53 8.55
N ALA A 253 -29.36 -13.33 8.12
CA ALA A 253 -30.09 -12.37 8.95
C ALA A 253 -31.62 -12.47 8.82
N GLY A 254 -32.14 -13.20 7.83
CA GLY A 254 -33.57 -13.31 7.54
C GLY A 254 -34.42 -13.97 8.64
N GLU A 255 -33.80 -14.70 9.57
CA GLU A 255 -34.51 -15.52 10.56
C GLU A 255 -34.08 -15.29 12.02
N SER A 256 -33.22 -14.30 12.31
CA SER A 256 -32.68 -14.14 13.67
C SER A 256 -32.46 -12.68 14.06
N THR A 257 -33.01 -12.29 15.22
CA THR A 257 -32.56 -11.10 15.94
C THR A 257 -31.06 -11.24 16.16
N SER A 258 -30.27 -10.39 15.51
CA SER A 258 -28.80 -10.47 15.57
C SER A 258 -28.33 -10.47 17.03
N ILE A 259 -27.69 -11.56 17.45
CA ILE A 259 -27.07 -11.71 18.79
C ILE A 259 -26.00 -10.61 19.00
N TYR A 260 -25.46 -10.08 17.90
CA TYR A 260 -24.46 -9.02 17.90
C TYR A 260 -25.05 -7.61 18.06
N GLY A 261 -26.38 -7.46 18.03
CA GLY A 261 -27.07 -6.20 18.32
C GLY A 261 -26.45 -4.98 17.62
N PRO A 262 -26.06 -3.91 18.35
CA PRO A 262 -25.43 -2.72 17.77
C PRO A 262 -24.09 -2.96 17.04
N LEU A 263 -23.38 -4.06 17.32
CA LEU A 263 -22.11 -4.39 16.67
C LEU A 263 -22.29 -4.97 15.25
N ALA A 264 -23.51 -5.36 14.89
CA ALA A 264 -23.78 -5.96 13.58
C ALA A 264 -23.40 -5.03 12.42
N SER A 265 -23.75 -3.74 12.50
CA SER A 265 -23.49 -2.78 11.42
C SER A 265 -21.99 -2.56 11.16
N PRO A 266 -21.14 -2.24 12.16
CA PRO A 266 -19.70 -2.14 11.94
C PRO A 266 -19.05 -3.42 11.40
N ILE A 267 -19.50 -4.60 11.85
CA ILE A 267 -18.98 -5.89 11.38
C ILE A 267 -19.27 -6.08 9.89
N VAL A 268 -20.50 -5.77 9.45
CA VAL A 268 -20.88 -5.85 8.03
C VAL A 268 -20.05 -4.90 7.17
N VAL A 269 -19.87 -3.65 7.61
CA VAL A 269 -19.04 -2.67 6.90
C VAL A 269 -17.59 -3.14 6.84
N MET A 270 -17.04 -3.67 7.93
CA MET A 270 -15.68 -4.23 7.95
C MET A 270 -15.53 -5.38 6.95
N LEU A 271 -16.50 -6.29 6.89
CA LEU A 271 -16.48 -7.41 5.96
C LEU A 271 -16.62 -6.95 4.50
N TRP A 272 -17.43 -5.93 4.24
CA TRP A 272 -17.54 -5.33 2.91
C TRP A 272 -16.24 -4.65 2.48
N LEU A 273 -15.62 -3.85 3.36
CA LEU A 273 -14.31 -3.23 3.12
C LEU A 273 -13.20 -4.28 2.95
N TYR A 274 -13.31 -5.41 3.65
CA TYR A 274 -12.41 -6.55 3.50
C TYR A 274 -12.51 -7.16 2.10
N VAL A 275 -13.72 -7.46 1.64
CA VAL A 275 -13.97 -7.99 0.29
C VAL A 275 -13.46 -7.01 -0.78
N LEU A 276 -13.71 -5.72 -0.61
CA LEU A 276 -13.19 -4.67 -1.50
C LEU A 276 -11.65 -4.68 -1.52
N SER A 277 -11.02 -4.73 -0.35
CA SER A 277 -9.57 -4.74 -0.22
C SER A 277 -8.93 -5.97 -0.86
N VAL A 278 -9.56 -7.15 -0.71
CA VAL A 278 -9.16 -8.38 -1.40
C VAL A 278 -9.28 -8.20 -2.91
N ALA A 279 -10.40 -7.68 -3.41
CA ALA A 279 -10.61 -7.45 -4.83
C ALA A 279 -9.53 -6.53 -5.43
N VAL A 280 -9.17 -5.45 -4.73
CA VAL A 280 -8.10 -4.51 -5.14
C VAL A 280 -6.74 -5.18 -5.19
N LEU A 281 -6.38 -5.95 -4.16
CA LEU A 281 -5.08 -6.63 -4.11
C LEU A 281 -4.98 -7.82 -5.08
N VAL A 282 -6.08 -8.51 -5.36
CA VAL A 282 -6.13 -9.57 -6.37
C VAL A 282 -5.96 -8.98 -7.78
N GLY A 283 -6.62 -7.86 -8.10
CA GLY A 283 -6.40 -7.18 -9.38
C GLY A 283 -4.97 -6.67 -9.55
N ALA A 284 -4.36 -6.15 -8.48
CA ALA A 284 -2.94 -5.81 -8.45
C ALA A 284 -2.03 -7.03 -8.69
N ALA A 285 -2.34 -8.16 -8.05
CA ALA A 285 -1.61 -9.41 -8.24
C ALA A 285 -1.72 -9.95 -9.67
N VAL A 286 -2.85 -9.72 -10.35
CA VAL A 286 -2.98 -10.01 -11.79
C VAL A 286 -2.10 -9.11 -12.63
N ASN A 287 -2.09 -7.80 -12.38
CA ASN A 287 -1.20 -6.89 -13.11
C ASN A 287 0.29 -7.26 -12.89
N ALA A 288 0.67 -7.59 -11.65
CA ALA A 288 2.02 -8.05 -11.34
C ALA A 288 2.36 -9.41 -11.98
N ALA A 289 1.40 -10.35 -12.06
CA ALA A 289 1.59 -11.63 -12.75
C ALA A 289 1.72 -11.43 -14.27
N PHE A 290 0.95 -10.51 -14.84
CA PHE A 290 1.01 -10.13 -16.25
C PHE A 290 2.39 -9.52 -16.57
N ASP A 291 2.89 -8.59 -15.75
CA ASP A 291 4.26 -8.06 -15.84
C ASP A 291 5.38 -9.10 -15.65
N ARG A 292 5.14 -10.22 -14.98
CA ARG A 292 6.14 -11.31 -14.90
C ARG A 292 6.20 -12.15 -16.16
N LEU A 293 5.05 -12.34 -16.82
CA LEU A 293 4.95 -13.14 -18.04
C LEU A 293 5.34 -12.35 -19.29
N TRP A 294 4.99 -11.06 -19.34
CA TRP A 294 5.36 -10.13 -20.41
C TRP A 294 5.99 -8.87 -19.81
N PRO A 295 7.25 -8.95 -19.34
CA PRO A 295 7.89 -7.87 -18.62
C PRO A 295 8.06 -6.61 -19.48
N GLU A 296 7.65 -5.47 -18.91
CA GLU A 296 8.01 -4.16 -19.44
C GLU A 296 9.52 -3.90 -19.16
N SER A 297 10.21 -3.24 -20.07
CA SER A 297 11.67 -3.03 -19.95
C SER A 297 12.06 -2.31 -18.66
N GLU A 298 11.23 -1.35 -18.24
CA GLU A 298 11.48 -0.52 -17.06
C GLU A 298 11.31 -1.29 -15.74
N THR A 299 10.27 -2.12 -15.62
CA THR A 299 10.05 -2.97 -14.44
C THR A 299 11.12 -4.06 -14.33
N ALA A 300 11.55 -4.64 -15.46
CA ALA A 300 12.63 -5.62 -15.52
C ALA A 300 13.98 -5.04 -15.06
N ARG A 301 14.33 -3.84 -15.54
CA ARG A 301 15.56 -3.13 -15.14
C ARG A 301 15.58 -2.81 -13.65
N ALA A 302 14.50 -2.22 -13.13
CA ALA A 302 14.41 -1.86 -11.73
C ALA A 302 14.44 -3.07 -10.78
N ARG A 303 13.81 -4.20 -11.16
CA ARG A 303 13.94 -5.46 -10.39
C ARG A 303 15.39 -5.92 -10.28
N THR A 304 16.13 -5.84 -11.39
CA THR A 304 17.54 -6.25 -11.43
C THR A 304 18.40 -5.35 -10.53
N GLU A 305 18.13 -4.05 -10.54
CA GLU A 305 18.81 -3.09 -9.66
C GLU A 305 18.54 -3.37 -8.18
N VAL A 306 17.28 -3.59 -7.80
CA VAL A 306 16.91 -3.96 -6.42
C VAL A 306 17.64 -5.24 -5.98
N ILE A 307 17.64 -6.28 -6.82
CA ILE A 307 18.35 -7.54 -6.52
C ILE A 307 19.85 -7.31 -6.35
N ARG A 308 20.47 -6.49 -7.20
CA ARG A 308 21.89 -6.14 -7.11
C ARG A 308 22.20 -5.45 -5.77
N THR A 309 21.41 -4.46 -5.38
CA THR A 309 21.60 -3.75 -4.11
C THR A 309 21.42 -4.67 -2.91
N LEU A 310 20.42 -5.55 -2.93
CA LEU A 310 20.20 -6.52 -1.84
C LEU A 310 21.35 -7.53 -1.71
N ARG A 311 21.88 -8.03 -2.84
CA ARG A 311 23.05 -8.92 -2.85
C ARG A 311 24.29 -8.24 -2.28
N LEU A 312 24.54 -6.99 -2.65
CA LEU A 312 25.65 -6.19 -2.11
C LEU A 312 25.50 -5.97 -0.60
N ARG A 313 24.30 -5.62 -0.12
CA ARG A 313 24.04 -5.45 1.32
C ARG A 313 24.25 -6.76 2.09
N ALA A 314 23.78 -7.88 1.56
CA ALA A 314 23.97 -9.19 2.16
C ALA A 314 25.46 -9.58 2.23
N MET A 315 26.21 -9.35 1.16
CA MET A 315 27.66 -9.58 1.12
C MET A 315 28.40 -8.72 2.16
N MET A 316 28.12 -7.41 2.20
CA MET A 316 28.72 -6.49 3.18
C MET A 316 28.37 -6.87 4.62
N SER A 317 27.15 -7.37 4.87
CA SER A 317 26.76 -7.84 6.20
C SER A 317 27.50 -9.10 6.64
N ARG A 318 27.84 -10.00 5.70
CA ARG A 318 28.67 -11.18 5.98
C ARG A 318 30.10 -10.77 6.28
N LEU A 319 30.71 -9.94 5.43
CA LEU A 319 32.07 -9.42 5.66
C LEU A 319 32.21 -8.72 7.01
N ARG A 320 31.21 -7.92 7.42
CA ARG A 320 31.21 -7.30 8.75
C ARG A 320 31.15 -8.32 9.88
N ARG A 321 30.34 -9.38 9.74
CA ARG A 321 30.28 -10.46 10.74
C ARG A 321 31.60 -11.22 10.80
N ASP A 322 32.19 -11.57 9.66
CA ASP A 322 33.47 -12.26 9.59
C ASP A 322 34.58 -11.42 10.24
N GLN A 323 34.58 -10.09 10.00
CA GLN A 323 35.48 -9.16 10.69
C GLN A 323 35.24 -9.06 12.20
N GLU A 324 33.98 -9.09 12.65
CA GLU A 324 33.64 -9.08 14.07
C GLU A 324 34.01 -10.41 14.76
N GLU A 325 33.83 -11.54 14.06
CA GLU A 325 34.27 -12.86 14.52
C GLU A 325 35.79 -12.94 14.59
N GLN A 326 36.50 -12.47 13.57
CA GLN A 326 37.96 -12.43 13.55
C GLN A 326 38.54 -11.49 14.62
N LYS A 327 37.85 -10.38 14.94
CA LYS A 327 38.22 -9.53 16.10
C LYS A 327 37.97 -10.21 17.45
N ARG A 328 36.97 -11.09 17.53
CA ARG A 328 36.61 -11.81 18.77
C ARG A 328 37.49 -13.04 18.99
N PHE A 329 37.90 -13.68 17.90
CA PHE A 329 38.78 -14.83 17.87
C PHE A 329 39.89 -14.56 16.84
N PRO A 330 40.94 -13.82 17.25
CA PRO A 330 42.11 -13.60 16.41
C PRO A 330 42.73 -14.95 16.01
N ASP A 331 43.27 -15.02 14.80
CA ASP A 331 44.02 -16.21 14.39
C ASP A 331 45.26 -16.34 15.30
N PRO A 332 45.54 -17.51 15.92
CA PRO A 332 46.76 -17.73 16.69
C PRO A 332 48.04 -17.42 15.88
N ALA A 333 47.99 -17.48 14.55
CA ALA A 333 49.09 -17.03 13.69
C ALA A 333 49.32 -15.50 13.76
N ASP A 334 48.26 -14.69 13.83
CA ASP A 334 48.36 -13.24 14.02
C ASP A 334 48.83 -12.90 15.45
N GLU A 335 48.36 -13.66 16.45
CA GLU A 335 48.80 -13.48 17.84
C GLU A 335 50.27 -13.86 18.03
N THR A 336 50.75 -14.92 17.38
CA THR A 336 52.17 -15.31 17.42
C THR A 336 53.08 -14.34 16.69
N VAL A 337 52.63 -13.74 15.57
CA VAL A 337 53.38 -12.66 14.89
C VAL A 337 53.43 -11.39 15.73
N VAL A 338 52.33 -11.02 16.38
CA VAL A 338 52.29 -9.86 17.30
C VAL A 338 53.20 -10.10 18.51
N LEU A 339 53.17 -11.32 19.09
CA LEU A 339 54.04 -11.68 20.21
C LEU A 339 55.51 -11.74 19.80
N SER A 340 55.85 -12.24 18.61
CA SER A 340 57.25 -12.26 18.14
C SER A 340 57.78 -10.86 17.87
N GLN A 341 56.96 -9.95 17.33
CA GLN A 341 57.33 -8.55 17.15
C GLN A 341 57.49 -7.80 18.48
N TYR A 342 56.71 -8.17 19.50
CA TYR A 342 56.83 -7.60 20.83
C TYR A 342 58.12 -8.07 21.53
N ASP A 343 58.51 -9.34 21.34
CA ASP A 343 59.72 -9.93 21.89
C ASP A 343 60.99 -9.35 21.23
N GLU A 344 61.02 -9.23 19.90
CA GLU A 344 62.15 -8.61 19.17
C GLU A 344 62.35 -7.13 19.57
N GLY A 345 61.28 -6.38 19.80
CA GLY A 345 61.37 -4.99 20.27
C GLY A 345 61.99 -4.88 21.66
N HIS A 346 61.64 -5.79 22.58
CA HIS A 346 62.20 -5.83 23.93
C HIS A 346 63.67 -6.25 23.95
N GLU A 347 64.08 -7.20 23.09
CA GLU A 347 65.49 -7.58 22.95
C GLU A 347 66.33 -6.42 22.42
N HIS A 348 65.82 -5.66 21.45
CA HIS A 348 66.51 -4.49 20.91
C HIS A 348 66.69 -3.36 21.94
N ASP A 349 65.66 -3.09 22.75
CA ASP A 349 65.73 -2.10 23.83
C ASP A 349 66.70 -2.54 24.93
N ALA A 350 66.68 -3.82 25.32
CA ALA A 350 67.62 -4.38 26.30
C ALA A 350 69.07 -4.37 25.79
N GLN A 351 69.30 -4.58 24.50
CA GLN A 351 70.62 -4.47 23.87
C GLN A 351 71.12 -3.02 23.85
N ALA A 352 70.23 -2.06 23.60
CA ALA A 352 70.56 -0.64 23.63
C ALA A 352 70.94 -0.17 25.05
N ASP A 353 70.21 -0.62 26.08
CA ASP A 353 70.54 -0.32 27.48
C ASP A 353 71.86 -0.97 27.93
N ALA A 354 72.12 -2.22 27.53
CA ALA A 354 73.39 -2.89 27.82
C ALA A 354 74.60 -2.22 27.14
N LEU A 355 74.42 -1.72 25.91
CA LEU A 355 75.44 -0.93 25.21
C LEU A 355 75.67 0.43 25.89
N ALA A 356 74.60 1.09 26.37
CA ALA A 356 74.72 2.34 27.12
C ALA A 356 75.48 2.14 28.44
N GLU A 357 75.26 1.02 29.14
CA GLU A 357 75.97 0.68 30.38
C GLU A 357 77.45 0.37 30.13
N GLN A 358 77.79 -0.33 29.04
CA GLN A 358 79.19 -0.59 28.65
C GLN A 358 79.95 0.69 28.30
N VAL A 359 79.34 1.61 27.54
CA VAL A 359 79.94 2.91 27.22
C VAL A 359 80.15 3.75 28.48
N SER A 360 79.20 3.71 29.44
CA SER A 360 79.36 4.40 30.72
C SER A 360 80.51 3.81 31.57
N HIS A 361 80.74 2.50 31.53
CA HIS A 361 81.86 1.87 32.22
C HIS A 361 83.22 2.13 31.55
N GLU A 362 83.27 2.30 30.23
CA GLU A 362 84.51 2.59 29.50
C GLU A 362 84.98 4.05 29.71
N GLU A 363 84.07 5.00 29.90
CA GLU A 363 84.43 6.38 30.26
C GLU A 363 84.97 6.54 31.70
N LEU A 364 84.59 5.65 32.63
CA LEU A 364 85.09 5.65 34.02
C LEU A 364 86.49 5.02 34.18
N GLY A 365 87.03 4.38 33.13
CA GLY A 365 88.32 3.69 33.15
C GLY A 365 89.52 4.47 32.62
N ARG A 366 89.36 5.73 32.18
CA ARG A 366 90.46 6.53 31.61
C ARG A 366 91.22 7.26 32.73
N PRO A 367 92.51 6.95 33.00
CA PRO A 367 93.31 7.73 33.93
C PRO A 367 93.57 9.12 33.36
N ALA A 368 93.20 10.15 34.12
CA ALA A 368 93.48 11.55 33.80
C ALA A 368 94.99 11.76 33.57
N ARG A 369 95.33 12.28 32.39
CA ARG A 369 96.64 12.85 32.10
C ARG A 369 96.49 14.31 31.74
#